data_AF-A0A9Y2JY62-F1
#
_entry.id   AF-A0A9Y2JY62-F1
#
_cell.length_a   1.000
_cell.length_b   1.000
_cell.length_c   1.000
_cell.angle_alpha   90.00
_cell.angle_beta   90.00
_cell.angle_gamma   90.00
#
_symmetry.space_group_name_H-M   'P 1'
#
loop_
_entity.id
_entity.type
_entity.pdbx_description
1 polymer ?
#
loop_
_entity_poly.entity_id
_entity_poly.type
_entity_poly.pdbx_seq_one_letter_code
_entity_poly.pdbx_strand_id
1 'polypeptide(L)'
;MNDLFDAGDSVPSWVASPAMHPAELVNRTVHFAEAAREGRLRALDAIVAVEAEVLAYVRHLGDMAATRDAEVTRSAEGKVAADPTGTSARAARLVEPRTGNQRGAILRFIVEGNGSTDFEIARDLRILPNSVRPRRGELTDGGYVVDSGRTRRHRGSDWVVWEATDEARAWYARTLKESA
;
A
#
# COMPACT_ATOMS: atom_id res chain seq x y z
N MET A 1 25.44 36.66 11.58
CA MET A 1 25.44 35.30 12.15
C MET A 1 24.21 34.58 11.64
N ASN A 2 24.28 34.18 10.38
CA ASN A 2 23.38 33.28 9.67
C ASN A 2 24.12 33.03 8.36
N ASP A 3 24.66 31.83 8.21
CA ASP A 3 25.08 31.22 6.94
C ASP A 3 25.77 29.90 7.29
N LEU A 4 25.03 28.80 7.18
CA LEU A 4 25.60 27.49 6.93
C LEU A 4 24.51 26.71 6.21
N PHE A 5 24.86 26.12 5.06
CA PHE A 5 24.00 25.42 4.10
C PHE A 5 23.42 26.26 2.96
N ASP A 6 24.31 26.85 2.16
CA ASP A 6 24.13 26.85 0.71
C ASP A 6 25.50 26.68 0.01
N ALA A 7 25.74 25.51 -0.60
CA ALA A 7 26.70 25.23 -1.68
C ALA A 7 26.78 23.73 -1.99
N GLY A 8 26.05 23.28 -3.02
CA GLY A 8 26.69 22.66 -4.18
C GLY A 8 27.31 21.25 -4.12
N ASP A 9 26.85 20.31 -3.30
CA ASP A 9 27.26 18.91 -3.48
C ASP A 9 26.49 18.25 -4.64
N SER A 10 27.13 18.29 -5.80
CA SER A 10 26.73 17.49 -6.95
C SER A 10 26.85 16.01 -6.58
N VAL A 11 25.72 15.31 -6.59
CA VAL A 11 25.68 13.85 -6.45
C VAL A 11 26.66 13.25 -7.46
N PRO A 12 27.57 12.34 -7.07
CA PRO A 12 28.56 11.80 -7.99
C PRO A 12 27.90 11.20 -9.24
N SER A 13 28.42 11.50 -10.42
CA SER A 13 27.81 11.13 -11.71
C SER A 13 27.72 9.62 -11.98
N TRP A 14 28.37 8.79 -11.16
CA TRP A 14 28.24 7.33 -11.18
C TRP A 14 26.99 6.83 -10.42
N VAL A 15 26.25 7.72 -9.77
CA VAL A 15 24.90 7.47 -9.26
C VAL A 15 23.92 7.58 -10.43
N ALA A 16 23.84 6.51 -11.23
CA ALA A 16 22.88 6.41 -12.33
C ALA A 16 22.23 5.02 -12.38
N SER A 17 20.98 4.92 -11.92
CA SER A 17 19.85 4.54 -12.78
C SER A 17 18.54 4.55 -11.98
N PRO A 18 17.49 5.21 -12.47
CA PRO A 18 16.23 5.39 -11.73
C PRO A 18 15.35 4.14 -11.69
N ALA A 19 15.85 2.93 -11.99
CA ALA A 19 15.04 1.71 -12.08
C ALA A 19 15.73 0.51 -11.41
N MET A 20 16.44 0.73 -10.31
CA MET A 20 17.20 -0.32 -9.65
C MET A 20 16.26 -1.30 -8.93
N HIS A 21 16.39 -2.60 -9.22
CA HIS A 21 15.60 -3.64 -8.57
C HIS A 21 16.05 -3.80 -7.11
N PRO A 22 15.19 -4.10 -6.13
CA PRO A 22 15.57 -4.18 -4.71
C PRO A 22 16.72 -5.18 -4.43
N ALA A 23 16.84 -6.25 -5.21
CA ALA A 23 17.97 -7.18 -5.12
C ALA A 23 19.33 -6.53 -5.52
N GLU A 24 19.30 -5.60 -6.48
CA GLU A 24 20.48 -4.89 -6.95
C GLU A 24 20.92 -3.79 -5.96
N LEU A 25 19.95 -3.15 -5.29
CA LEU A 25 20.21 -2.22 -4.18
C LEU A 25 20.94 -2.91 -3.01
N VAL A 26 20.50 -4.13 -2.66
CA VAL A 26 21.16 -4.95 -1.63
C VAL A 26 22.59 -5.30 -2.04
N ASN A 27 22.79 -5.76 -3.29
CA ASN A 27 24.12 -6.10 -3.79
C ASN A 27 25.07 -4.90 -3.79
N ARG A 28 24.60 -3.70 -4.15
CA ARG A 28 25.42 -2.48 -4.10
C ARG A 28 25.72 -2.02 -2.68
N THR A 29 24.77 -2.18 -1.76
CA THR A 29 24.98 -1.89 -0.33
C THR A 29 26.09 -2.78 0.25
N VAL A 30 26.05 -4.08 -0.08
CA VAL A 30 27.11 -5.03 0.31
C VAL A 30 28.45 -4.62 -0.29
N HIS A 31 28.48 -4.26 -1.58
CA HIS A 31 29.69 -3.81 -2.26
C HIS A 31 30.33 -2.58 -1.58
N PHE A 32 29.55 -1.57 -1.19
CA PHE A 32 30.07 -0.39 -0.49
C PHE A 32 30.57 -0.71 0.92
N ALA A 33 29.87 -1.60 1.64
CA ALA A 33 30.29 -2.05 2.96
C ALA A 33 31.62 -2.84 2.91
N GLU A 34 31.81 -3.66 1.87
CA GLU A 34 33.06 -4.40 1.64
C GLU A 34 34.20 -3.47 1.25
N ALA A 35 33.96 -2.50 0.36
CA ALA A 35 34.96 -1.49 -0.02
C ALA A 35 35.42 -0.66 1.19
N ALA A 36 34.52 -0.33 2.11
CA ALA A 36 34.87 0.35 3.36
C ALA A 36 35.69 -0.54 4.30
N ARG A 37 35.34 -1.83 4.43
CA ARG A 37 36.08 -2.81 5.24
C ARG A 37 37.51 -2.99 4.77
N GLU A 38 37.73 -2.96 3.46
CA GLU A 38 39.07 -3.08 2.86
C GLU A 38 39.85 -1.76 2.84
N GLY A 39 39.30 -0.68 3.40
CA GLY A 39 39.92 0.64 3.42
C GLY A 39 40.00 1.32 2.04
N ARG A 40 39.35 0.73 1.01
CA ARG A 40 39.25 1.30 -0.34
C ARG A 40 38.26 2.46 -0.39
N LEU A 41 37.38 2.57 0.61
CA LEU A 41 36.47 3.68 0.80
C LEU A 41 36.46 4.08 2.28
N ARG A 42 36.24 5.36 2.58
CA ARG A 42 36.01 5.73 3.99
C ARG A 42 34.61 5.28 4.37
N ALA A 43 34.44 4.82 5.60
CA ALA A 43 33.14 4.34 6.09
C ALA A 43 32.03 5.39 5.95
N LEU A 44 32.35 6.67 6.14
CA LEU A 44 31.39 7.76 5.96
C LEU A 44 30.95 7.88 4.49
N ASP A 45 31.87 7.76 3.54
CA ASP A 45 31.57 7.82 2.11
C ASP A 45 30.68 6.64 1.68
N ALA A 46 30.85 5.47 2.30
CA ALA A 46 30.02 4.29 2.03
C ALA A 46 28.59 4.49 2.52
N ILE A 47 28.43 5.10 3.71
CA ILE A 47 27.12 5.41 4.28
C ILE A 47 26.39 6.44 3.41
N VAL A 48 27.07 7.52 3.01
CA VAL A 48 26.49 8.54 2.13
C VAL A 48 26.07 7.94 0.78
N ALA A 49 26.87 7.04 0.21
CA ALA A 49 26.53 6.34 -1.02
C ALA A 49 25.27 5.46 -0.87
N VAL A 50 25.19 4.69 0.21
CA VAL A 50 24.02 3.83 0.49
C VAL A 50 22.76 4.68 0.72
N GLU A 51 22.86 5.78 1.47
CA GLU A 51 21.76 6.69 1.73
C GLU A 51 21.21 7.29 0.43
N ALA A 52 22.10 7.75 -0.46
CA ALA A 52 21.71 8.31 -1.75
C ALA A 52 20.95 7.30 -2.62
N GLU A 53 21.40 6.05 -2.66
CA GLU A 53 20.77 4.96 -3.42
C GLU A 53 19.39 4.58 -2.86
N VAL A 54 19.27 4.48 -1.52
CA VAL A 54 17.98 4.21 -0.86
C VAL A 54 16.98 5.33 -1.15
N LEU A 55 17.41 6.59 -1.07
CA LEU A 55 16.56 7.73 -1.37
C LEU A 55 16.13 7.78 -2.84
N ALA A 56 17.02 7.42 -3.77
CA ALA A 56 16.70 7.31 -5.19
C ALA A 56 15.64 6.23 -5.46
N TYR A 57 15.78 5.07 -4.80
CA TYR A 57 14.81 3.98 -4.89
C TYR A 57 13.44 4.37 -4.33
N VAL A 58 13.41 5.03 -3.17
CA VAL A 58 12.15 5.52 -2.57
C VAL A 58 11.45 6.55 -3.48
N ARG A 59 12.19 7.46 -4.09
CA ARG A 59 11.64 8.41 -5.09
C ARG A 59 11.07 7.69 -6.30
N HIS A 60 11.80 6.72 -6.85
CA HIS A 60 11.33 5.93 -7.98
C HIS A 60 10.02 5.19 -7.68
N LEU A 61 9.90 4.58 -6.49
CA LEU A 61 8.65 3.94 -6.07
C LEU A 61 7.49 4.93 -5.99
N GLY A 62 7.74 6.16 -5.53
CA GLY A 62 6.76 7.25 -5.54
C GLY A 62 6.34 7.66 -6.95
N ASP A 63 7.29 7.80 -7.87
CA ASP A 63 7.05 8.18 -9.27
C ASP A 63 6.29 7.07 -10.03
N MET A 64 6.60 5.81 -9.76
CA MET A 64 5.83 4.67 -10.31
C MET A 64 4.39 4.64 -9.82
N ALA A 65 4.16 4.96 -8.54
CA ALA A 65 2.82 5.06 -7.98
C ALA A 65 2.05 6.22 -8.64
N ALA A 66 2.68 7.39 -8.78
CA ALA A 66 2.10 8.55 -9.45
C ALA A 66 1.83 8.30 -10.95
N THR A 67 2.73 7.59 -11.63
CA THR A 67 2.56 7.22 -13.05
C THR A 67 1.40 6.25 -13.23
N ARG A 68 1.28 5.24 -12.34
CA ARG A 68 0.12 4.33 -12.34
C ARG A 68 -1.19 5.05 -12.07
N ASP A 69 -1.21 5.97 -11.12
CA ASP A 69 -2.41 6.79 -10.85
C ASP A 69 -2.77 7.69 -12.05
N ALA A 70 -1.78 8.25 -12.73
CA ALA A 70 -1.97 9.03 -13.95
C ALA A 70 -2.40 8.19 -15.17
N GLU A 71 -1.96 6.93 -15.27
CA GLU A 71 -2.39 5.97 -16.29
C GLU A 71 -3.82 5.49 -16.06
N VAL A 72 -4.21 5.26 -14.79
CA VAL A 72 -5.59 4.93 -14.40
C VAL A 72 -6.52 6.09 -14.72
N THR A 73 -6.07 7.33 -14.48
CA THR A 73 -6.85 8.53 -14.77
C THR A 73 -6.99 8.76 -16.28
N ARG A 74 -5.92 8.60 -17.08
CA ARG A 74 -5.99 8.67 -18.55
C ARG A 74 -6.83 7.56 -19.18
N SER A 75 -6.83 6.36 -18.61
CA SER A 75 -7.65 5.25 -19.09
C SER A 75 -9.14 5.45 -18.82
N ALA A 76 -9.50 6.31 -17.86
CA ALA A 76 -10.88 6.69 -17.58
C ALA A 76 -11.45 7.72 -18.57
N GLU A 77 -10.60 8.58 -19.17
CA GLU A 77 -11.03 9.66 -20.07
C GLU A 77 -11.53 9.20 -21.45
N GLY A 78 -11.27 7.94 -21.86
CA GLY A 78 -11.68 7.41 -23.17
C GLY A 78 -12.87 6.43 -23.15
N LYS A 79 -13.41 6.09 -21.97
CA LYS A 79 -14.36 4.97 -21.82
C LYS A 79 -15.70 5.38 -21.22
N VAL A 80 -16.20 6.56 -21.59
CA VAL A 80 -17.61 6.89 -21.43
C VAL A 80 -18.32 6.56 -22.73
N ALA A 81 -18.57 5.27 -22.96
CA ALA A 81 -19.65 4.89 -23.85
C ALA A 81 -20.95 5.28 -23.15
N ALA A 82 -21.70 6.18 -23.79
CA ALA A 82 -23.02 6.62 -23.38
C ALA A 82 -24.01 5.46 -23.50
N ASP A 83 -24.04 4.58 -22.49
CA ASP A 83 -25.23 3.93 -21.93
C ASP A 83 -24.83 3.06 -20.74
N PRO A 84 -24.97 3.53 -19.47
CA PRO A 84 -24.69 2.73 -18.29
C PRO A 84 -25.92 1.87 -17.98
N THR A 85 -26.27 0.92 -18.86
CA THR A 85 -27.31 -0.07 -18.57
C THR A 85 -26.79 -1.10 -17.56
N GLY A 86 -26.80 -0.71 -16.28
CA GLY A 86 -27.02 -1.53 -15.08
C GLY A 86 -26.04 -2.67 -14.74
N THR A 87 -25.17 -3.09 -15.64
CA THR A 87 -24.60 -4.45 -15.60
C THR A 87 -23.14 -4.46 -15.13
N SER A 88 -22.35 -3.41 -15.37
CA SER A 88 -20.94 -3.34 -14.95
C SER A 88 -20.75 -3.06 -13.45
N ALA A 89 -21.53 -2.13 -12.88
CA ALA A 89 -21.45 -1.79 -11.45
C ALA A 89 -22.05 -2.85 -10.53
N ARG A 90 -22.99 -3.66 -11.04
CA ARG A 90 -23.58 -4.79 -10.29
C ARG A 90 -22.69 -6.03 -10.41
N ALA A 91 -22.11 -6.29 -11.58
CA ALA A 91 -21.15 -7.37 -11.76
C ALA A 91 -19.88 -7.16 -10.94
N ALA A 92 -19.35 -5.93 -10.83
CA ALA A 92 -18.19 -5.63 -9.99
C ALA A 92 -18.44 -5.84 -8.48
N ARG A 93 -19.69 -5.63 -8.01
CA ARG A 93 -20.11 -5.86 -6.62
C ARG A 93 -20.26 -7.34 -6.25
N LEU A 94 -20.44 -8.21 -7.25
CA LEU A 94 -20.59 -9.66 -7.07
C LEU A 94 -19.28 -10.44 -7.22
N VAL A 95 -18.18 -9.77 -7.57
CA VAL A 95 -16.87 -10.44 -7.63
C VAL A 95 -16.39 -10.68 -6.20
N GLU A 96 -16.12 -11.94 -5.84
CA GLU A 96 -15.54 -12.31 -4.55
C GLU A 96 -14.27 -11.47 -4.26
N PRO A 97 -13.98 -11.12 -2.99
CA PRO A 97 -12.71 -10.53 -2.62
C PRO A 97 -11.55 -11.41 -3.12
N ARG A 98 -10.54 -10.79 -3.73
CA ARG A 98 -9.35 -11.50 -4.18
C ARG A 98 -8.28 -11.43 -3.09
N THR A 99 -7.64 -12.55 -2.82
CA THR A 99 -6.48 -12.62 -1.92
C THR A 99 -5.39 -11.69 -2.46
N GLY A 100 -4.86 -10.81 -1.60
CA GLY A 100 -3.77 -9.87 -1.94
C GLY A 100 -4.20 -8.45 -2.36
N ASN A 101 -5.49 -8.18 -2.59
CA ASN A 101 -5.96 -6.80 -2.77
C ASN A 101 -6.40 -6.18 -1.42
N GLN A 102 -6.46 -4.84 -1.35
CA GLN A 102 -6.82 -4.13 -0.11
C GLN A 102 -8.19 -4.56 0.44
N ARG A 103 -9.16 -4.93 -0.42
CA ARG A 103 -10.48 -5.42 -0.01
C ARG A 103 -10.39 -6.78 0.70
N GLY A 104 -9.63 -7.72 0.17
CA GLY A 104 -9.36 -9.01 0.80
C GLY A 104 -8.59 -8.86 2.11
N ALA A 105 -7.62 -7.93 2.17
CA ALA A 105 -6.88 -7.63 3.40
C ALA A 105 -7.80 -7.09 4.52
N ILE A 106 -8.71 -6.18 4.18
CA ILE A 106 -9.72 -5.64 5.10
C ILE A 106 -10.66 -6.76 5.59
N LEU A 107 -11.17 -7.61 4.68
CA LEU A 107 -12.07 -8.69 5.06
C LEU A 107 -11.40 -9.69 6.00
N ARG A 108 -10.17 -10.10 5.69
CA ARG A 108 -9.37 -10.97 6.55
C ARG A 108 -9.20 -10.37 7.95
N PHE A 109 -8.83 -9.09 8.02
CA PHE A 109 -8.64 -8.41 9.30
C PHE A 109 -9.91 -8.41 10.16
N ILE A 110 -11.07 -8.16 9.55
CA ILE A 110 -12.36 -8.19 10.24
C ILE A 110 -12.70 -9.60 10.74
N VAL A 111 -12.45 -10.64 9.92
CA VAL A 111 -12.71 -12.04 10.27
C VAL A 111 -11.82 -12.49 11.43
N GLU A 112 -10.53 -12.19 11.39
CA GLU A 112 -9.55 -12.53 12.43
C GLU A 112 -9.79 -11.74 13.72
N GLY A 113 -10.23 -10.48 13.61
CA GLY A 113 -10.42 -9.57 14.73
C GLY A 113 -11.75 -9.69 15.48
N ASN A 114 -12.65 -10.60 15.09
CA ASN A 114 -14.03 -10.65 15.58
C ASN A 114 -14.75 -9.29 15.49
N GLY A 115 -14.53 -8.62 14.36
CA GLY A 115 -15.07 -7.31 14.04
C GLY A 115 -14.11 -6.16 14.31
N SER A 116 -14.21 -5.10 13.51
CA SER A 116 -13.29 -3.96 13.59
C SER A 116 -13.94 -2.67 13.11
N THR A 117 -13.48 -1.54 13.63
CA THR A 117 -13.89 -0.22 13.14
C THR A 117 -13.04 0.20 11.93
N ASP A 118 -13.56 1.12 11.10
CA ASP A 118 -12.78 1.73 10.02
C ASP A 118 -11.47 2.37 10.51
N PHE A 119 -11.48 2.89 11.75
CA PHE A 119 -10.30 3.47 12.38
C PHE A 119 -9.23 2.41 12.66
N GLU A 120 -9.62 1.28 13.25
CA GLU A 120 -8.70 0.19 13.57
C GLU A 120 -8.15 -0.45 12.31
N ILE A 121 -9.01 -0.67 11.31
CA ILE A 121 -8.61 -1.18 9.99
C ILE A 121 -7.56 -0.25 9.36
N ALA A 122 -7.83 1.05 9.30
CA ALA A 122 -6.90 2.03 8.73
C ALA A 122 -5.55 2.04 9.47
N ARG A 123 -5.60 2.05 10.81
CA ARG A 123 -4.42 2.07 11.68
C ARG A 123 -3.57 0.81 11.52
N ASP A 124 -4.17 -0.36 11.64
CA ASP A 124 -3.44 -1.62 11.78
C ASP A 124 -2.99 -2.18 10.43
N LEU A 125 -3.79 -1.99 9.37
CA LEU A 125 -3.39 -2.34 8.01
C LEU A 125 -2.56 -1.24 7.32
N ARG A 126 -2.35 -0.10 7.98
CA ARG A 126 -1.70 1.10 7.41
C ARG A 126 -2.32 1.54 6.08
N ILE A 127 -3.64 1.44 5.97
CA ILE A 127 -4.43 1.90 4.82
C ILE A 127 -4.94 3.30 5.12
N LEU A 128 -4.92 4.19 4.14
CA LEU A 128 -5.48 5.53 4.30
C LEU A 128 -6.98 5.46 4.66
N PRO A 129 -7.49 6.27 5.62
CA PRO A 129 -8.90 6.20 6.02
C PRO A 129 -9.89 6.42 4.86
N ASN A 130 -9.54 7.26 3.89
CA ASN A 130 -10.35 7.50 2.67
C ASN A 130 -10.39 6.28 1.72
N SER A 131 -9.45 5.33 1.89
CA SER A 131 -9.38 4.09 1.12
C SER A 131 -10.15 2.94 1.80
N VAL A 132 -10.29 2.97 3.13
CA VAL A 132 -11.04 1.94 3.87
C VAL A 132 -12.53 2.02 3.57
N ARG A 133 -13.13 3.22 3.68
CA ARG A 133 -14.58 3.43 3.53
C ARG A 133 -15.19 2.86 2.24
N PRO A 134 -14.65 3.13 1.02
CA PRO A 134 -15.22 2.58 -0.21
C PRO A 134 -15.10 1.05 -0.26
N ARG A 135 -13.97 0.49 0.17
CA ARG A 135 -13.72 -0.97 0.16
C ARG A 135 -14.58 -1.71 1.17
N ARG A 136 -14.79 -1.12 2.35
CA ARG A 136 -15.77 -1.60 3.33
C ARG A 136 -17.19 -1.53 2.76
N GLY A 137 -17.54 -0.46 2.05
CA GLY A 137 -18.82 -0.34 1.34
C GLY A 137 -19.02 -1.46 0.32
N GLU A 138 -18.01 -1.77 -0.49
CA GLU A 138 -18.05 -2.91 -1.41
C GLU A 138 -18.24 -4.26 -0.70
N LEU A 139 -17.60 -4.46 0.45
CA LEU A 139 -17.77 -5.68 1.25
C LEU A 139 -19.18 -5.77 1.84
N THR A 140 -19.78 -4.65 2.23
CA THR A 140 -21.17 -4.59 2.69
C THR A 140 -22.13 -4.90 1.55
N ASP A 141 -21.94 -4.25 0.40
CA ASP A 141 -22.73 -4.48 -0.82
C ASP A 141 -22.64 -5.94 -1.30
N GLY A 142 -21.47 -6.56 -1.12
CA GLY A 142 -21.22 -7.98 -1.45
C GLY A 142 -21.67 -8.98 -0.38
N GLY A 143 -22.25 -8.54 0.74
CA GLY A 143 -22.75 -9.42 1.80
C GLY A 143 -21.67 -10.05 2.69
N TYR A 144 -20.43 -9.56 2.64
CA TYR A 144 -19.30 -10.09 3.41
C TYR A 144 -19.17 -9.47 4.80
N VAL A 145 -19.59 -8.21 4.96
CA VAL A 145 -19.56 -7.52 6.26
C VAL A 145 -20.86 -6.80 6.54
N VAL A 146 -21.23 -6.74 7.81
CA VAL A 146 -22.46 -6.09 8.29
C VAL A 146 -22.14 -5.15 9.44
N ASP A 147 -22.97 -4.13 9.61
CA ASP A 147 -22.95 -3.30 10.81
C ASP A 147 -23.37 -4.17 12.00
N SER A 148 -22.53 -4.25 13.03
CA SER A 148 -22.82 -5.04 14.24
C SER A 148 -23.88 -4.41 15.16
N GLY A 149 -24.24 -3.15 14.93
CA GLY A 149 -25.00 -2.32 15.88
C GLY A 149 -24.19 -1.86 17.09
N ARG A 150 -22.91 -2.23 17.18
CA ARG A 150 -22.00 -1.84 18.26
C ARG A 150 -21.07 -0.73 17.80
N THR A 151 -20.66 0.11 18.73
CA THR A 151 -19.65 1.16 18.49
C THR A 151 -18.46 1.03 19.43
N ARG A 152 -17.32 1.58 19.02
CA ARG A 152 -16.11 1.69 19.83
C ARG A 152 -15.56 3.11 19.74
N ARG A 153 -15.18 3.68 20.90
CA ARG A 153 -14.68 5.05 20.97
C ARG A 153 -13.23 5.13 20.48
N HIS A 154 -12.97 5.97 19.48
CA HIS A 154 -11.64 6.32 19.01
C HIS A 154 -11.54 7.83 18.77
N ARG A 155 -10.43 8.45 19.23
CA ARG A 155 -10.17 9.89 19.07
C ARG A 155 -11.36 10.77 19.50
N GLY A 156 -12.01 10.41 20.60
CA GLY A 156 -13.14 11.15 21.17
C GLY A 156 -14.49 10.92 20.47
N SER A 157 -14.55 10.20 19.35
CA SER A 157 -15.78 9.89 18.62
C SER A 157 -16.10 8.40 18.65
N ASP A 158 -17.37 8.03 18.50
CA ASP A 158 -17.80 6.64 18.38
C ASP A 158 -17.75 6.18 16.93
N TRP A 159 -17.21 4.98 16.71
CA TRP A 159 -17.08 4.37 15.38
C TRP A 159 -17.80 3.04 15.34
N VAL A 160 -18.51 2.77 14.26
CA VAL A 160 -19.22 1.50 14.03
C VAL A 160 -18.22 0.35 13.94
N VAL A 161 -18.54 -0.75 14.63
CA VAL A 161 -17.83 -2.02 14.50
C VAL A 161 -18.48 -2.83 13.38
N TRP A 162 -17.69 -3.20 12.39
CA TRP A 162 -18.11 -4.06 11.28
C TRP A 162 -17.79 -5.51 11.60
N GLU A 163 -18.74 -6.41 11.36
CA GLU A 163 -18.60 -7.83 11.61
C GLU A 163 -18.61 -8.63 10.31
N ALA A 164 -17.85 -9.73 10.29
CA ALA A 164 -17.88 -10.68 9.19
C ALA A 164 -19.14 -11.54 9.25
N THR A 165 -19.80 -11.69 8.10
CA THR A 165 -20.91 -12.63 7.92
C THR A 165 -20.40 -14.06 7.78
N ASP A 166 -21.32 -15.04 7.79
CA ASP A 166 -20.99 -16.44 7.55
C ASP A 166 -20.35 -16.65 6.16
N GLU A 167 -20.83 -15.92 5.15
CA GLU A 167 -20.27 -15.88 3.79
C GLU A 167 -18.78 -15.50 3.81
N ALA A 168 -18.42 -14.46 4.58
CA ALA A 168 -17.04 -14.01 4.73
C ALA A 168 -16.15 -15.02 5.45
N ARG A 169 -16.66 -15.68 6.49
CA ARG A 169 -15.93 -16.72 7.20
C ARG A 169 -15.69 -17.93 6.31
N ALA A 170 -16.68 -18.32 5.49
CA ALA A 170 -16.55 -19.37 4.51
C ALA A 170 -15.52 -19.02 3.43
N TRP A 171 -15.56 -17.79 2.90
CA TRP A 171 -14.55 -17.28 1.97
C TRP A 171 -13.14 -17.35 2.58
N TYR A 172 -12.96 -16.85 3.80
CA TYR A 172 -11.66 -16.85 4.48
C TYR A 172 -11.12 -18.27 4.70
N ALA A 173 -11.98 -19.21 5.12
CA ALA A 173 -11.60 -20.61 5.28
C ALA A 173 -11.16 -21.28 3.97
N ARG A 174 -11.74 -20.91 2.82
CA ARG A 174 -11.27 -21.37 1.50
C ARG A 174 -9.87 -20.84 1.19
N THR A 175 -9.64 -19.54 1.41
CA THR A 175 -8.34 -18.91 1.11
C THR A 175 -7.17 -19.44 1.94
N LEU A 176 -7.42 -19.85 3.19
CA LEU A 176 -6.39 -20.47 4.04
C LEU A 176 -5.95 -21.84 3.52
N LYS A 177 -6.89 -22.64 2.99
CA LYS A 177 -6.60 -23.97 2.43
C LYS A 177 -5.80 -23.91 1.13
N GLU A 178 -5.96 -22.85 0.35
CA GLU A 178 -5.22 -22.64 -0.90
C GLU A 178 -3.80 -22.11 -0.68
N SER A 179 -3.51 -21.60 0.52
CA SER A 179 -2.20 -21.02 0.89
C SER A 179 -1.31 -21.99 1.69
N ALA A 180 -1.81 -23.19 2.01
CA ALA A 180 -1.14 -24.23 2.79
C ALA A 180 -0.66 -25.38 1.87
#